data_AF-A0A0G4F6A8-F1
#
_entry.id   AF-A0A0G4F6A8-F1
#
_cell.length_a   1.000
_cell.length_b   1.000
_cell.length_c   1.000
_cell.angle_alpha   90.00
_cell.angle_beta   90.00
_cell.angle_gamma   90.00
#
_symmetry.space_group_name_H-M   'P 1'
#
loop_
_entity.id
_entity.type
_entity.pdbx_description
1 polymer ?
#
loop_
_entity_poly.entity_id
_entity_poly.type
_entity_poly.pdbx_seq_one_letter_code
_entity_poly.pdbx_strand_id
1 'polypeptide(L)'
;MQPTGAALSSRPPSPALFQPADLFDLSLPISKMAAMAMATDDAKRAALRSQIATRTRQQELLGHTAETVNSTLLNAVQQHIHKALRQLGLADVLAFDIGGDSEAGLKVIYLLERGSGEEWRAMGRFLRMAFIYRLTPADATRPLRLSAD
;
A
#
# COMPACT_ATOMS: atom_id res chain seq x y z
N MET A 1 -59.05 -19.47 -19.51
CA MET A 1 -58.46 -18.98 -18.26
C MET A 1 -56.95 -19.02 -18.39
N GLN A 2 -56.30 -17.86 -18.39
CA GLN A 2 -54.85 -17.71 -18.34
C GLN A 2 -54.56 -16.33 -17.73
N PRO A 3 -53.55 -16.22 -16.86
CA PRO A 3 -52.70 -15.05 -16.96
C PRO A 3 -51.22 -15.43 -17.00
N THR A 4 -50.64 -14.97 -18.09
CA THR A 4 -49.25 -14.62 -18.38
C THR A 4 -48.38 -14.31 -17.16
N GLY A 5 -47.31 -15.09 -16.98
CA GLY A 5 -46.23 -14.78 -16.05
C GLY A 5 -45.42 -13.58 -16.54
N ALA A 6 -45.22 -12.59 -15.66
CA ALA A 6 -44.36 -11.45 -15.91
C ALA A 6 -42.88 -11.87 -15.80
N ALA A 7 -42.11 -11.67 -16.87
CA ALA A 7 -40.67 -11.82 -16.86
C ALA A 7 -40.03 -10.69 -16.04
N LEU A 8 -39.23 -11.04 -15.03
CA LEU A 8 -38.38 -10.10 -14.30
C LEU A 8 -37.28 -9.60 -15.24
N SER A 9 -37.38 -8.33 -15.62
CA SER A 9 -36.34 -7.63 -16.38
C SER A 9 -35.09 -7.48 -15.51
N SER A 10 -34.09 -8.31 -15.75
CA SER A 10 -32.76 -8.23 -15.15
C SER A 10 -32.00 -7.04 -15.75
N ARG A 11 -32.27 -5.86 -15.19
CA ARG A 11 -31.47 -4.66 -15.46
C ARG A 11 -30.02 -4.93 -14.98
N PRO A 12 -28.99 -4.83 -15.83
CA PRO A 12 -27.61 -4.94 -15.38
C PRO A 12 -27.31 -3.79 -14.40
N PRO A 13 -26.50 -4.02 -13.35
CA PRO A 13 -26.09 -2.94 -12.45
C PRO A 13 -25.35 -1.90 -13.29
N SER A 14 -25.85 -0.66 -13.28
CA SER A 14 -25.17 0.48 -13.89
C SER A 14 -23.71 0.50 -13.41
N PRO A 15 -22.72 0.75 -14.28
CA PRO A 15 -21.34 0.92 -13.83
C PRO A 15 -21.32 2.08 -12.83
N ALA A 16 -20.77 1.83 -11.64
CA ALA A 16 -20.63 2.86 -10.62
C ALA A 16 -19.88 4.04 -11.25
N LEU A 17 -20.59 5.15 -11.44
CA LEU A 17 -20.01 6.43 -11.83
C LEU A 17 -19.05 6.82 -10.70
N PHE A 18 -17.75 6.78 -10.99
CA PHE A 18 -16.63 7.40 -10.27
C PHE A 18 -16.90 7.64 -8.78
N GLN A 19 -16.35 6.77 -7.93
CA GLN A 19 -16.38 7.03 -6.50
C GLN A 19 -15.40 8.18 -6.20
N PRO A 20 -15.72 9.10 -5.25
CA PRO A 20 -14.78 10.15 -4.84
C PRO A 20 -13.42 9.62 -4.36
N ALA A 21 -13.34 8.33 -3.99
CA ALA A 21 -12.11 7.62 -3.66
C ALA A 21 -11.15 7.46 -4.85
N ASP A 22 -11.66 7.48 -6.09
CA ASP A 22 -10.85 7.42 -7.32
C ASP A 22 -10.20 8.78 -7.67
N LEU A 23 -10.64 9.86 -7.02
CA LEU A 23 -10.24 11.25 -7.35
C LEU A 23 -8.88 11.65 -6.77
N PHE A 24 -8.34 10.84 -5.85
CA PHE A 24 -6.97 10.93 -5.38
C PHE A 24 -6.33 9.55 -5.39
N ASP A 25 -6.25 8.90 -6.56
CA ASP A 25 -5.39 7.73 -6.69
C ASP A 25 -3.93 8.16 -6.50
N LEU A 26 -3.48 8.08 -5.25
CA LEU A 26 -2.11 8.41 -4.86
C LEU A 26 -1.12 7.33 -5.32
N SER A 27 -1.57 6.23 -5.94
CA SER A 27 -0.68 5.14 -6.36
C SER A 27 0.47 5.63 -7.24
N LEU A 28 0.18 6.37 -8.30
CA LEU A 28 1.21 6.84 -9.23
C LEU A 28 2.17 7.87 -8.59
N PRO A 29 1.68 8.90 -7.86
CA PRO A 29 2.55 9.73 -7.03
C PRO A 29 3.41 8.92 -6.04
N ILE A 30 2.84 7.92 -5.38
CA ILE A 30 3.52 7.07 -4.38
C ILE A 30 4.61 6.23 -5.03
N SER A 31 4.35 5.55 -6.16
CA SER A 31 5.37 4.78 -6.87
C SER A 31 6.52 5.67 -7.37
N LYS A 32 6.22 6.90 -7.80
CA LYS A 32 7.27 7.88 -8.15
C LYS A 32 8.11 8.28 -6.93
N MET A 33 7.45 8.58 -5.80
CA MET A 33 8.14 8.90 -4.55
C MET A 33 8.97 7.70 -4.05
N ALA A 34 8.48 6.48 -4.23
CA ALA A 34 9.19 5.23 -3.91
C ALA A 34 10.46 5.07 -4.75
N ALA A 35 10.38 5.33 -6.06
CA ALA A 35 11.54 5.34 -6.94
C ALA A 35 12.57 6.44 -6.54
N MET A 36 12.11 7.59 -6.06
CA MET A 36 13.00 8.65 -5.56
C MET A 36 13.64 8.27 -4.21
N ALA A 37 12.92 7.57 -3.33
CA ALA A 37 13.42 7.12 -2.03
C ALA A 37 14.56 6.10 -2.19
N MET A 38 14.48 5.26 -3.23
CA MET A 38 15.49 4.26 -3.57
C MET A 38 16.56 4.76 -4.56
N ALA A 39 16.53 6.04 -4.93
CA ALA A 39 17.53 6.60 -5.83
C ALA A 39 18.91 6.67 -5.14
N THR A 40 19.95 6.24 -5.87
CA THR A 40 21.35 6.40 -5.44
C THR A 40 21.81 7.86 -5.42
N ASP A 41 21.17 8.69 -6.24
CA ASP A 41 21.43 10.13 -6.37
C ASP A 41 20.89 10.92 -5.15
N ASP A 42 21.80 11.54 -4.41
CA ASP A 42 21.51 12.36 -3.23
C ASP A 42 20.59 13.54 -3.55
N ALA A 43 20.71 14.14 -4.75
CA ALA A 43 19.86 15.25 -5.16
C ALA A 43 18.40 14.79 -5.34
N LYS A 44 18.18 13.57 -5.82
CA LYS A 44 16.83 13.00 -5.94
C LYS A 44 16.22 12.68 -4.58
N ARG A 45 17.00 12.15 -3.64
CA ARG A 45 16.52 11.94 -2.26
C ARG A 45 16.24 13.26 -1.54
N ALA A 46 17.08 14.27 -1.72
CA ALA A 46 16.84 15.62 -1.20
C ALA A 46 15.58 16.26 -1.81
N ALA A 47 15.36 16.09 -3.12
CA ALA A 47 14.15 16.56 -3.79
C ALA A 47 12.88 15.87 -3.24
N LEU A 48 12.93 14.56 -2.94
CA LEU A 48 11.82 13.85 -2.30
C LEU A 48 11.50 14.46 -0.93
N ARG A 49 12.52 14.63 -0.08
CA ARG A 49 12.35 15.23 1.26
C ARG A 49 11.80 16.65 1.17
N SER A 50 12.28 17.43 0.20
CA SER A 50 11.75 18.77 -0.09
C SER A 50 10.28 18.73 -0.52
N GLN A 51 9.87 17.77 -1.36
CA GLN A 51 8.48 17.63 -1.79
C GLN A 51 7.56 17.28 -0.61
N ILE A 52 7.97 16.35 0.26
CA ILE A 52 7.24 16.00 1.47
C ILE A 52 7.07 17.25 2.36
N ALA A 53 8.17 17.94 2.67
CA ALA A 53 8.14 19.15 3.51
C ALA A 53 7.29 20.28 2.91
N THR A 54 7.37 20.51 1.60
CA THR A 54 6.60 21.55 0.91
C THR A 54 5.10 21.24 0.96
N ARG A 55 4.73 19.97 0.73
CA ARG A 55 3.33 19.53 0.80
C ARG A 55 2.76 19.70 2.21
N THR A 56 3.52 19.32 3.23
CA THR A 56 3.16 19.53 4.63
C THR A 56 2.90 21.01 4.91
N ARG A 57 3.82 21.89 4.53
CA ARG A 57 3.66 23.35 4.70
C ARG A 57 2.46 23.91 3.94
N GLN A 58 2.18 23.44 2.72
CA GLN A 58 1.01 23.89 1.95
C GLN A 58 -0.30 23.53 2.64
N GLN A 59 -0.40 22.33 3.20
CA GLN A 59 -1.60 21.91 3.93
C GLN A 59 -1.73 22.59 5.29
N GLU A 60 -0.61 22.96 5.93
CA GLU A 60 -0.62 23.84 7.10
C GLU A 60 -1.21 25.22 6.79
N LEU A 61 -0.84 25.80 5.64
CA LEU A 61 -1.42 27.07 5.19
C LEU A 61 -2.93 26.97 4.89
N LEU A 62 -3.44 25.77 4.63
CA LEU A 62 -4.87 25.48 4.46
C LEU A 62 -5.57 25.15 5.79
N GLY A 63 -4.87 25.24 6.92
CA GLY A 63 -5.43 25.02 8.26
C GLY A 63 -5.32 23.58 8.78
N HIS A 64 -4.61 22.68 8.08
CA HIS A 64 -4.31 21.35 8.60
C HIS A 64 -3.10 21.38 9.53
N THR A 65 -3.04 20.52 10.55
CA THR A 65 -1.82 20.42 11.37
C THR A 65 -0.77 19.56 10.68
N ALA A 66 0.52 19.83 10.93
CA ALA A 66 1.64 19.00 10.46
C ALA A 66 1.42 17.51 10.74
N GLU A 67 0.91 17.21 11.93
CA GLU A 67 0.59 15.85 12.39
C GLU A 67 -0.53 15.21 11.56
N THR A 68 -1.60 15.96 11.25
CA THR A 68 -2.70 15.48 10.40
C THR A 68 -2.22 15.20 8.97
N VAL A 69 -1.31 16.03 8.46
CA VAL A 69 -0.76 15.85 7.10
C VAL A 69 0.19 14.66 7.03
N ASN A 70 1.11 14.55 8.00
CA ASN A 70 2.04 13.43 8.07
C ASN A 70 1.30 12.11 8.25
N SER A 71 0.28 12.06 9.12
CA SER A 71 -0.58 10.89 9.26
C SER A 71 -1.36 10.55 7.99
N THR A 72 -1.77 11.55 7.20
CA THR A 72 -2.42 11.32 5.90
C THR A 72 -1.48 10.67 4.89
N LEU A 73 -0.25 11.18 4.75
CA LEU A 73 0.75 10.59 3.87
C LEU A 73 1.14 9.18 4.32
N LEU A 74 1.39 9.01 5.62
CA LEU A 74 1.73 7.72 6.22
C LEU A 74 0.62 6.69 5.98
N ASN A 75 -0.65 7.08 6.18
CA ASN A 75 -1.80 6.23 5.91
C ASN A 75 -1.88 5.84 4.43
N ALA A 76 -1.62 6.77 3.51
CA ALA A 76 -1.63 6.47 2.09
C ALA A 76 -0.53 5.47 1.70
N VAL A 77 0.69 5.65 2.23
CA VAL A 77 1.81 4.71 2.06
C VAL A 77 1.45 3.33 2.62
N GLN A 78 0.91 3.28 3.84
CA GLN A 78 0.53 2.02 4.49
C GLN A 78 -0.60 1.28 3.75
N GLN A 79 -1.59 2.01 3.23
CA GLN A 79 -2.65 1.45 2.39
C GLN A 79 -2.08 0.87 1.09
N HIS A 80 -1.12 1.56 0.46
CA HIS A 80 -0.48 1.08 -0.77
C HIS A 80 0.34 -0.19 -0.54
N ILE A 81 1.12 -0.25 0.55
CA ILE A 81 1.84 -1.48 0.98
C ILE A 81 0.84 -2.62 1.17
N HIS A 82 -0.25 -2.37 1.90
CA HIS A 82 -1.23 -3.40 2.20
C HIS A 82 -1.97 -3.89 0.95
N LYS A 83 -2.28 -2.98 0.00
CA LYS A 83 -2.83 -3.32 -1.32
C LYS A 83 -1.86 -4.21 -2.11
N ALA A 84 -0.58 -3.85 -2.18
CA ALA A 84 0.45 -4.64 -2.85
C ALA A 84 0.59 -6.05 -2.22
N LEU A 85 0.63 -6.15 -0.89
CA LEU A 85 0.68 -7.44 -0.19
C LEU A 85 -0.53 -8.33 -0.50
N ARG A 86 -1.74 -7.78 -0.59
CA ARG A 86 -2.92 -8.56 -0.99
C ARG A 86 -2.81 -9.06 -2.43
N GLN A 87 -2.40 -8.20 -3.36
CA GLN A 87 -2.24 -8.56 -4.77
C GLN A 87 -1.17 -9.64 -4.98
N LEU A 88 -0.12 -9.63 -4.14
CA LEU A 88 0.94 -10.64 -4.15
C LEU A 88 0.60 -11.91 -3.36
N GLY A 89 -0.54 -11.95 -2.66
CA GLY A 89 -0.93 -13.08 -1.82
C GLY A 89 -0.02 -13.27 -0.60
N LEU A 90 0.42 -12.16 -0.01
CA LEU A 90 1.34 -12.12 1.14
C LEU A 90 0.70 -11.58 2.43
N ALA A 91 -0.50 -11.00 2.36
CA ALA A 91 -1.12 -10.28 3.47
C ALA A 91 -1.38 -11.13 4.74
N ASP A 92 -1.45 -12.46 4.61
CA ASP A 92 -1.60 -13.40 5.74
C ASP A 92 -0.27 -13.84 6.37
N VAL A 93 0.86 -13.60 5.71
CA VAL A 93 2.18 -14.07 6.15
C VAL A 93 3.21 -12.99 6.36
N LEU A 94 3.01 -11.81 5.78
CA LEU A 94 3.97 -10.71 5.85
C LEU A 94 3.26 -9.40 6.13
N ALA A 95 3.84 -8.62 7.04
CA ALA A 95 3.44 -7.25 7.32
C ALA A 95 4.72 -6.41 7.53
N PHE A 96 4.65 -5.14 7.13
CA PHE A 96 5.72 -4.17 7.36
C PHE A 96 5.29 -3.18 8.44
N ASP A 97 6.15 -2.98 9.42
CA ASP A 97 6.06 -1.89 10.38
C ASP A 97 6.99 -0.76 9.91
N ILE A 98 6.40 0.40 9.58
CA ILE A 98 7.13 1.54 9.03
C ILE A 98 7.47 2.58 10.09
N GLY A 99 7.15 2.36 11.37
CA GLY A 99 7.62 3.22 12.48
C GLY A 99 7.20 4.69 12.43
N GLY A 100 6.26 5.07 11.56
CA GLY A 100 5.94 6.48 11.28
C GLY A 100 6.85 7.15 10.24
N ASP A 101 7.83 6.43 9.68
CA ASP A 101 8.71 6.91 8.63
C ASP A 101 8.09 6.65 7.23
N SER A 102 7.65 7.73 6.60
CA SER A 102 7.12 7.69 5.24
C SER A 102 8.19 7.33 4.20
N GLU A 103 9.45 7.71 4.40
CA GLU A 103 10.56 7.35 3.50
C GLU A 103 10.86 5.84 3.60
N ALA A 104 10.87 5.27 4.80
CA ALA A 104 11.01 3.82 5.01
C ALA A 104 9.85 3.05 4.32
N GLY A 105 8.61 3.50 4.51
CA GLY A 105 7.46 2.92 3.83
C GLY A 105 7.52 3.03 2.30
N LEU A 106 8.01 4.15 1.76
CA LEU A 106 8.24 4.31 0.32
C LEU A 106 9.30 3.34 -0.23
N LYS A 107 10.35 3.01 0.54
CA LYS A 107 11.33 1.98 0.15
C LYS A 107 10.70 0.58 0.11
N VAL A 108 9.83 0.25 1.07
CA VAL A 108 9.08 -1.02 1.07
C VAL A 108 8.20 -1.12 -0.18
N ILE A 109 7.51 -0.03 -0.55
CA ILE A 109 6.69 0.00 -1.76
C ILE A 109 7.55 -0.29 -2.99
N TYR A 110 8.70 0.37 -3.11
CA TYR A 110 9.62 0.13 -4.23
C TYR A 110 10.03 -1.34 -4.32
N LEU A 111 10.37 -1.97 -3.19
CA LEU A 111 10.75 -3.38 -3.13
C LEU A 111 9.61 -4.29 -3.64
N LEU A 112 8.38 -4.05 -3.16
CA LEU A 112 7.20 -4.82 -3.53
C LEU A 112 6.84 -4.66 -5.02
N GLU A 113 7.00 -3.46 -5.58
CA GLU A 113 6.73 -3.17 -6.99
C GLU A 113 7.82 -3.73 -7.94
N ARG A 114 9.06 -3.87 -7.45
CA ARG A 114 10.19 -4.34 -8.27
C ARG A 114 10.30 -5.85 -8.36
N GLY A 115 9.94 -6.57 -7.29
CA GLY A 115 9.93 -8.03 -7.30
C GLY A 115 8.84 -8.57 -8.22
N SER A 116 9.13 -9.67 -8.91
CA SER A 116 8.12 -10.33 -9.74
C SER A 116 7.04 -10.95 -8.86
N GLY A 117 5.82 -11.02 -9.38
CA GLY A 117 4.72 -11.69 -8.69
C GLY A 117 5.00 -13.17 -8.38
N GLU A 118 5.86 -13.83 -9.17
CA GLU A 118 6.25 -15.21 -8.91
C GLU A 118 7.24 -15.35 -7.76
N GLU A 119 8.27 -14.50 -7.68
CA GLU A 119 9.21 -14.45 -6.56
C GLU A 119 8.47 -14.21 -5.24
N TRP A 120 7.55 -13.25 -5.22
CA TRP A 120 6.73 -12.96 -4.04
C TRP A 120 5.80 -14.10 -3.67
N ARG A 121 5.15 -14.76 -4.65
CA ARG A 121 4.34 -15.96 -4.36
C ARG A 121 5.17 -17.11 -3.82
N ALA A 122 6.37 -17.33 -4.37
CA ALA A 122 7.30 -18.33 -3.87
C ALA A 122 7.73 -18.03 -2.43
N MET A 123 8.08 -16.78 -2.15
CA MET A 123 8.38 -16.29 -0.80
C MET A 123 7.19 -16.51 0.15
N GLY A 124 5.97 -16.20 -0.29
CA GLY A 124 4.77 -16.44 0.49
C GLY A 124 4.54 -17.91 0.83
N ARG A 125 4.79 -18.83 -0.11
CA ARG A 125 4.73 -20.28 0.17
C ARG A 125 5.81 -20.71 1.15
N PHE A 126 7.03 -20.23 0.97
CA PHE A 126 8.14 -20.51 1.87
C PHE A 126 7.84 -20.05 3.30
N LEU A 127 7.36 -18.83 3.49
CA LEU A 127 6.99 -18.30 4.80
C LEU A 127 5.87 -19.13 5.46
N ARG A 128 4.82 -19.51 4.72
CA ARG A 128 3.76 -20.39 5.24
C ARG A 128 4.32 -21.72 5.73
N MET A 129 5.22 -22.32 4.95
CA MET A 129 5.89 -23.56 5.35
C MET A 129 6.76 -23.35 6.59
N ALA A 130 7.55 -22.27 6.63
CA ALA A 130 8.38 -21.96 7.80
C ALA A 130 7.53 -21.87 9.09
N PHE A 131 6.34 -21.27 9.03
CA PHE A 131 5.41 -21.26 10.17
C PHE A 131 4.85 -22.66 10.52
N ILE A 132 4.44 -23.46 9.51
CA ILE A 132 3.90 -24.82 9.72
C ILE A 132 4.95 -25.73 10.39
N TYR A 133 6.20 -25.65 9.93
CA TYR A 133 7.30 -26.47 10.42
C TYR A 133 8.06 -25.84 11.60
N ARG A 134 7.55 -24.73 12.16
CA ARG A 134 8.16 -24.01 13.30
C ARG A 134 9.63 -23.65 13.07
N LEU A 135 9.95 -23.27 11.83
CA LEU A 135 11.26 -22.73 11.44
C LEU A 135 11.38 -21.23 11.72
N THR A 136 10.29 -20.58 12.13
CA THR A 136 10.30 -19.22 12.65
C THR A 136 10.64 -19.23 14.14
N PRO A 137 11.17 -18.11 14.70
CA PRO A 137 11.36 -17.97 16.15
C PRO A 137 10.10 -18.38 16.92
N ALA A 138 10.27 -18.94 18.13
CA ALA A 138 9.16 -19.50 18.92
C ALA A 138 8.03 -18.50 19.19
N ASP A 139 8.39 -17.21 19.30
CA ASP A 139 7.45 -16.11 19.56
C ASP A 139 6.91 -15.45 18.28
N ALA A 140 7.33 -15.92 17.10
CA ALA A 140 6.87 -15.37 15.84
C ALA A 140 5.42 -15.81 15.57
N THR A 141 4.55 -14.82 15.39
CA THR A 141 3.16 -15.02 14.98
C THR A 141 2.97 -14.58 13.52
N ARG A 142 1.97 -15.15 12.86
CA ARG A 142 1.57 -14.69 11.50
C ARG A 142 0.66 -13.47 11.61
N PRO A 143 0.81 -12.47 10.71
CA PRO A 143 1.89 -12.32 9.73
C PRO A 143 3.23 -11.95 10.38
N LEU A 144 4.34 -12.38 9.77
CA LEU A 144 5.69 -11.96 10.16
C LEU A 144 5.81 -10.44 10.00
N ARG A 145 6.12 -9.75 11.10
CA ARG A 145 6.31 -8.29 11.10
C ARG A 145 7.78 -7.99 10.83
N LEU A 146 8.04 -7.26 9.74
CA LEU A 146 9.36 -6.75 9.40
C LEU A 146 9.40 -5.25 9.67
N SER A 147 10.44 -4.78 10.36
CA SER A 147 10.73 -3.34 10.44
C SER A 147 11.19 -2.84 9.07
N ALA A 148 10.82 -1.61 8.72
CA ALA A 148 11.28 -0.93 7.51
C ALA A 148 12.57 -0.09 7.71
N ASP A 149 13.06 -0.02 8.95
CA ASP A 149 14.28 0.71 9.34
C ASP A 149 15.59 0.02 8.93
#